data_AF-A0A661V2J8-F1
#
_entry.id   AF-A0A661V2J8-F1
#
_cell.length_a   1.000
_cell.length_b   1.000
_cell.length_c   1.000
_cell.angle_alpha   90.00
_cell.angle_beta   90.00
_cell.angle_gamma   90.00
#
_symmetry.space_group_name_H-M   'P 1'
#
loop_
_entity.id
_entity.type
_entity.pdbx_description
1 polymer ?
#
loop_
_entity_poly.entity_id
_entity_poly.type
_entity_poly.pdbx_seq_one_letter_code
_entity_poly.pdbx_strand_id
1 'polypeptide(L)'
;MVRTTIFRWKGEIGPGQFYVVHLRHLDSNWTWQSGPLRTNCLETSLQADMFGGWRWQVSVMQGNTIVAQSEEVDFWYNPFPQEILPTQRPCSE
;
A
#
# COMPACT_ATOMS: atom_id res chain seq x y z
N MET A 1 5.20 2.77 -18.46
CA MET A 1 3.78 2.97 -18.08
C MET A 1 3.69 2.81 -16.57
N VAL A 2 2.89 3.60 -15.87
CA VAL A 2 2.66 3.47 -14.42
C VAL A 2 1.17 3.30 -14.20
N ARG A 3 0.77 2.45 -13.26
CA ARG A 3 -0.63 2.39 -12.83
C ARG A 3 -0.76 2.72 -11.37
N THR A 4 -1.71 3.60 -11.12
CA THR A 4 -2.22 3.90 -9.80
C THR A 4 -2.81 2.64 -9.18
N THR A 5 -2.38 2.34 -7.97
CA THR A 5 -2.88 1.27 -7.11
C THR A 5 -3.32 1.90 -5.80
N ILE A 6 -4.53 1.55 -5.36
CA ILE A 6 -5.13 2.10 -4.14
C ILE A 6 -5.14 1.03 -3.05
N PHE A 7 -4.49 1.36 -1.94
CA PHE A 7 -4.47 0.54 -0.73
C PHE A 7 -5.41 1.13 0.31
N ARG A 8 -6.27 0.29 0.89
CA ARG A 8 -7.24 0.68 1.92
C ARG A 8 -7.19 -0.28 3.08
N TRP A 9 -7.24 0.25 4.29
CA TRP A 9 -7.23 -0.54 5.52
C TRP A 9 -8.25 0.00 6.53
N LYS A 10 -8.49 -0.74 7.60
CA LYS A 10 -9.32 -0.32 8.73
C LYS A 10 -8.45 -0.13 9.95
N GLY A 11 -8.84 0.80 10.82
CA GLY A 11 -8.10 1.13 12.05
C GLY A 11 -8.28 2.60 12.42
N GLU A 12 -7.88 2.94 13.64
CA GLU A 12 -7.85 4.31 14.11
C GLU A 12 -6.47 4.59 14.70
N ILE A 13 -6.01 5.83 14.58
CA ILE A 13 -4.75 6.31 15.14
C ILE A 13 -5.04 7.31 16.26
N GLY A 14 -4.30 7.18 17.37
CA GLY A 14 -4.33 8.14 18.45
C GLY A 14 -3.47 9.40 18.18
N PRO A 15 -3.48 10.37 19.12
CA PRO A 15 -2.62 11.54 19.03
C PRO A 15 -1.14 11.18 18.85
N GLY A 16 -0.48 11.80 17.89
CA GLY A 16 0.94 11.55 17.58
C GLY A 16 1.21 10.27 16.79
N GLN A 17 0.21 9.43 16.53
CA GLN A 17 0.37 8.21 15.73
C GLN A 17 0.10 8.44 14.24
N PHE A 18 0.76 7.69 13.37
CA PHE A 18 0.54 7.74 11.93
C PHE A 18 0.69 6.35 11.30
N TYR A 19 0.07 6.13 10.15
CA TYR A 19 0.26 4.91 9.39
C TYR A 19 1.50 5.00 8.50
N VAL A 20 2.12 3.85 8.25
CA VAL A 20 3.11 3.64 7.20
C VAL A 20 2.72 2.38 6.44
N VAL A 21 2.63 2.48 5.11
CA VAL A 21 2.42 1.32 4.24
C VAL A 21 3.76 0.80 3.78
N HIS A 22 3.97 -0.50 3.91
CA HIS A 22 5.14 -1.21 3.40
C HIS A 22 4.74 -2.07 2.21
N LEU A 23 5.54 -2.03 1.15
CA LEU A 23 5.41 -2.83 -0.05
C LEU A 23 6.67 -3.63 -0.29
N ARG A 24 6.51 -4.88 -0.71
CA ARG A 24 7.60 -5.75 -1.15
C ARG A 24 7.19 -6.46 -2.44
N HIS A 25 8.02 -6.35 -3.47
CA HIS A 25 7.90 -7.18 -4.65
C HIS A 25 8.51 -8.56 -4.36
N LEU A 26 7.75 -9.63 -4.58
CA LEU A 26 8.12 -10.96 -4.13
C LEU A 26 9.28 -11.56 -4.94
N ASP A 27 9.35 -11.26 -6.23
CA ASP A 27 10.35 -11.86 -7.12
C ASP A 27 11.72 -11.16 -7.03
N SER A 28 11.73 -9.83 -6.93
CA SER A 28 12.98 -9.04 -6.91
C SER A 28 13.43 -8.63 -5.50
N ASN A 29 12.62 -8.89 -4.47
CA ASN A 29 12.81 -8.38 -3.11
C ASN A 29 12.93 -6.86 -3.00
N TRP A 30 12.54 -6.11 -4.03
CA TRP A 30 12.47 -4.66 -3.93
C TRP A 30 11.44 -4.25 -2.88
N THR A 31 11.78 -3.30 -2.03
CA THR A 31 10.91 -2.80 -0.98
C THR A 31 10.71 -1.31 -1.08
N TRP A 32 9.54 -0.85 -0.68
CA TRP A 32 9.22 0.55 -0.55
C TRP A 32 8.33 0.78 0.65
N GLN A 33 8.43 1.98 1.23
CA GLN A 33 7.56 2.41 2.31
C GLN A 33 7.03 3.81 2.02
N SER A 34 5.80 4.07 2.46
CA SER A 34 5.22 5.40 2.38
C SER A 34 5.86 6.36 3.38
N GLY A 35 5.62 7.67 3.16
CA GLY A 35 5.73 8.63 4.25
C GLY A 35 4.62 8.44 5.31
N PRO A 36 4.61 9.25 6.37
CA PRO A 36 3.56 9.25 7.39
C PRO A 36 2.17 9.56 6.81
N LEU A 37 1.18 8.70 7.07
CA LEU A 37 -0.20 8.86 6.62
C LEU A 37 -1.13 9.08 7.81
N ARG A 38 -2.08 10.01 7.65
CA ARG A 38 -3.14 10.29 8.65
C ARG A 38 -4.50 9.71 8.26
N THR A 39 -4.64 9.24 7.04
CA THR A 39 -5.84 8.63 6.49
C THR A 39 -5.63 7.14 6.26
N ASN A 40 -6.72 6.39 6.16
CA ASN A 40 -6.70 4.95 5.98
C ASN A 40 -6.64 4.52 4.51
N CYS A 41 -6.06 5.36 3.66
CA CYS A 41 -6.00 5.16 2.22
C CYS A 41 -4.70 5.71 1.67
N LEU A 42 -4.07 4.93 0.79
CA LEU A 42 -2.89 5.32 0.05
C LEU A 42 -3.12 5.11 -1.44
N GLU A 43 -2.93 6.17 -2.21
CA GLU A 43 -2.85 6.10 -3.66
C GLU A 43 -1.38 6.20 -4.08
N THR A 44 -0.87 5.18 -4.75
CA THR A 44 0.53 5.17 -5.22
C THR A 44 0.66 4.49 -6.57
N SER A 45 1.71 4.83 -7.31
CA SER A 45 2.01 4.20 -8.60
C SER A 45 2.99 3.06 -8.41
N LEU A 46 2.64 1.89 -8.94
CA LEU A 46 3.59 0.79 -9.10
C LEU A 46 4.20 0.85 -10.50
N GLN A 47 5.49 0.54 -10.58
CA GLN A 47 6.22 0.55 -11.85
C GLN A 47 5.82 -0.68 -12.68
N ALA A 48 5.58 -0.52 -13.99
CA ALA A 48 5.08 -1.61 -14.82
C ALA A 48 6.10 -2.74 -15.08
N ASP A 49 7.39 -2.46 -14.96
CA ASP A 49 8.47 -3.45 -15.01
C ASP A 49 8.47 -4.37 -13.77
N MET A 50 7.75 -3.98 -12.72
CA MET A 50 7.55 -4.73 -11.49
C MET A 50 6.18 -5.43 -11.49
N PHE A 51 5.80 -6.00 -12.63
CA PHE A 51 4.63 -6.86 -12.75
C PHE A 51 4.85 -8.16 -11.97
N GLY A 52 3.80 -8.68 -11.32
CA GLY A 52 3.88 -9.94 -10.59
C GLY A 52 3.35 -9.87 -9.17
N GLY A 53 3.92 -10.72 -8.31
CA GLY A 53 3.50 -10.86 -6.91
C GLY A 53 4.01 -9.74 -6.03
N TRP A 54 3.11 -9.13 -5.25
CA TRP A 54 3.42 -8.11 -4.27
C TRP A 54 2.87 -8.49 -2.91
N ARG A 55 3.58 -8.06 -1.87
CA ARG A 55 3.17 -8.13 -0.48
C ARG A 55 3.06 -6.73 0.09
N TRP A 56 2.03 -6.51 0.90
CA TRP A 56 1.87 -5.26 1.60
C TRP A 56 1.39 -5.43 3.05
N GLN A 57 1.73 -4.45 3.88
CA GLN A 57 1.37 -4.38 5.29
C GLN A 57 1.23 -2.92 5.71
N VAL A 58 0.43 -2.66 6.73
CA VAL A 58 0.32 -1.34 7.37
C VAL A 58 0.86 -1.40 8.80
N SER A 59 1.75 -0.48 9.13
CA SER A 59 2.24 -0.25 10.48
C SER A 59 1.64 1.03 11.05
N VAL A 60 1.25 1.02 12.32
CA VAL A 60 0.99 2.24 13.10
C VAL A 60 2.27 2.60 13.83
N MET A 61 2.73 3.83 13.61
CA MET A 61 3.96 4.37 14.17
C MET A 61 3.66 5.46 15.20
N GLN A 62 4.46 5.53 16.27
CA GLN A 62 4.53 6.67 17.18
C GLN A 62 5.99 7.09 17.30
N GLY A 63 6.34 8.26 16.75
CA GLY A 63 7.73 8.62 16.55
C GLY A 63 8.42 7.61 15.62
N ASN A 64 9.44 6.90 16.11
CA ASN A 64 10.18 5.89 15.34
C ASN A 64 9.87 4.45 15.78
N THR A 65 8.80 4.24 16.56
CA THR A 65 8.41 2.95 17.11
C THR A 65 7.12 2.47 16.45
N ILE A 66 7.12 1.19 16.05
CA ILE A 66 5.91 0.49 15.61
C ILE A 66 5.08 0.15 16.86
N VAL A 67 3.84 0.62 16.91
CA VAL A 67 2.90 0.36 18.03
C VAL A 67 1.81 -0.65 17.68
N ALA A 68 1.54 -0.87 16.39
CA ALA A 68 0.68 -1.93 15.88
C ALA A 68 1.02 -2.25 14.42
N GLN A 69 0.72 -3.46 13.95
CA GLN A 69 0.86 -3.85 12.55
C GLN A 69 -0.32 -4.71 12.10
N SER A 70 -0.70 -4.60 10.83
CA SER A 70 -1.64 -5.52 10.19
C SER A 70 -0.98 -6.87 9.89
N GLU A 71 -1.78 -7.86 9.49
CA GLU A 71 -1.26 -9.01 8.77
C GLU A 71 -0.64 -8.58 7.43
N GLU A 72 0.27 -9.40 6.90
CA GLU A 72 0.79 -9.25 5.54
C GLU A 72 -0.22 -9.81 4.54
N VAL A 73 -0.48 -9.08 3.46
CA VAL A 73 -1.40 -9.51 2.40
C VAL A 73 -0.68 -9.51 1.07
N ASP A 74 -0.84 -10.60 0.32
CA ASP A 74 -0.29 -10.74 -1.03
C ASP A 74 -1.35 -10.38 -2.08
N PHE A 75 -0.91 -9.76 -3.18
CA PHE A 75 -1.73 -9.51 -4.35
C PHE A 75 -0.92 -9.63 -5.64
N TRP A 76 -1.62 -9.87 -6.75
CA TRP A 76 -1.01 -9.90 -8.08
C TRP A 76 -1.20 -8.55 -8.77
N TYR A 77 -0.10 -7.90 -9.15
CA TYR A 77 -0.10 -6.66 -9.92
C TYR A 77 0.10 -6.96 -11.41
N ASN A 78 -0.89 -6.61 -12.22
CA ASN A 78 -0.78 -6.60 -13.67
C ASN A 78 -1.06 -5.19 -14.21
N PRO A 79 -0.05 -4.46 -14.75
CA PRO A 79 -0.25 -3.12 -15.32
C PRO A 79 -1.03 -3.13 -16.65
N PHE A 80 -1.19 -4.30 -17.28
CA PHE A 80 -1.88 -4.51 -18.55
C PHE A 80 -3.05 -5.50 -18.39
N PRO A 81 -4.06 -5.22 -17.55
CA PRO A 81 -5.21 -6.10 -17.45
C PRO A 81 -5.96 -6.08 -18.79
N GLN A 82 -6.22 -7.27 -19.34
CA GLN A 82 -7.04 -7.42 -20.55
C GLN A 82 -8.54 -7.16 -20.26
N GLU A 83 -8.92 -7.16 -19.00
CA GLU A 83 -10.28 -6.90 -18.52
C GLU A 83 -10.41 -5.50 -17.92
N ILE A 84 -11.59 -4.89 -18.09
CA ILE A 84 -11.95 -3.65 -17.42
C ILE A 84 -12.21 -3.97 -15.95
N LEU A 85 -11.20 -3.80 -15.10
CA LEU A 85 -11.40 -3.87 -13.66
C LEU A 85 -12.30 -2.71 -13.21
N PRO A 86 -13.20 -2.91 -12.22
CA PRO A 86 -13.98 -1.82 -11.65
C PRO A 86 -13.06 -0.69 -11.21
N THR A 87 -13.42 0.56 -11.53
CA THR A 87 -12.65 1.73 -11.12
C THR A 87 -12.55 1.75 -9.59
N GLN A 88 -11.33 1.65 -9.07
CA GLN A 88 -11.11 1.80 -7.63
C GLN A 88 -11.48 3.23 -7.23
N ARG A 89 -12.26 3.38 -6.15
CA ARG A 89 -12.59 4.71 -5.62
C ARG A 89 -11.30 5.41 -5.17
N PRO A 90 -11.11 6.72 -5.47
CA PRO A 90 -9.94 7.48 -5.04
C PRO A 90 -9.94 7.70 -3.52
N CYS A 91 -8.78 8.01 -2.94
CA CYS A 91 -8.67 8.23 -1.49
C CYS A 91 -9.39 9.49 -0.97
N SER A 92 -9.79 10.40 -1.86
CA SER A 92 -10.32 11.73 -1.56
C SER A 92 -11.85 11.82 -1.42
N GLU A 93 -12.54 10.70 -1.18
CA GLU A 93 -13.99 10.69 -0.85
C GLU A 93 -14.24 10.63 0.66
#